data_AF-A0AAJ8BUV8-F1
#
_entry.id   AF-A0AAJ8BUV8-F1
#
_cell.length_a   1.000
_cell.length_b   1.000
_cell.length_c   1.000
_cell.angle_alpha   90.00
_cell.angle_beta   90.00
_cell.angle_gamma   90.00
#
_symmetry.space_group_name_H-M   'P 1'
#
loop_
_entity.id
_entity.type
_entity.pdbx_description
1 polymer ?
#
loop_
_entity_poly.entity_id
_entity_poly.type
_entity_poly.pdbx_seq_one_letter_code
_entity_poly.pdbx_strand_id
1 'polypeptide(L)'
;MVVAVPVTSSPDRAILVELNHVIFKSSFVDVGIPENTYKSILCCGASTEYQCGKAGLDQYYSRLSKDFDTPKSQIHDMFSAINKTVQVDHGILACLARLKAHCRGTLAIYGACNMSCKDFEKVQGYSIDWNIFDGIFISGDMGISKPELRFFSHILDRLQLAPSEVIVVDHNTDNVLTAISMGMSAVLANSPDDVQRSLVNYIERNPTERGRKFLERNAKNMHSVTHTGVLIRENFAQLMILEASGDSTLVDIKPHATTWNYFIDKPVLTQKNFPDDLDTTSLGLTITNATPEVANQSRLYFLYYRIFRLLVLLYHSPSTNVHALSTKEESGGQTFFTDFKNRVDPVVCCNVLSLFYQYGRGEEVSDTFDWVQLVLRRRAYIHGTAFYPSPEAFLFFFSRLLRRLESPPTPTYNELEQLLRERVAERIGVPVDAISLAMRLLVCHQVGMRDTLGLEMLLSMQQPDGGWPLGTIYHYASKKQAIGNRGVSTALAVQAIDVCSQWKKSPNGHPKATVYTRTERHYGSP
;
A
#
# COMPACT_ATOMS: atom_id res chain seq x y z
N MET A 1 19.24 38.02 -2.99
CA MET A 1 18.67 38.54 -4.25
C MET A 1 17.61 37.56 -4.73
N VAL A 2 16.32 37.90 -4.63
CA VAL A 2 15.25 37.08 -5.21
C VAL A 2 15.19 37.42 -6.69
N VAL A 3 15.64 36.50 -7.55
CA VAL A 3 15.39 36.61 -8.99
C VAL A 3 13.96 36.16 -9.22
N ALA A 4 13.01 37.09 -9.15
CA ALA A 4 11.63 36.82 -9.50
C ALA A 4 11.53 36.60 -11.02
N VAL A 5 11.31 35.36 -11.44
CA VAL A 5 10.91 35.04 -12.81
C VAL A 5 9.41 35.36 -12.93
N PRO A 6 8.94 36.13 -13.94
CA PRO A 6 7.53 36.45 -14.07
C PRO A 6 6.74 35.19 -14.43
N VAL A 7 5.83 34.76 -13.54
CA VAL A 7 4.92 33.63 -13.80
C VAL A 7 3.65 34.20 -14.45
N THR A 8 3.22 33.59 -15.57
CA THR A 8 2.08 34.01 -16.39
C THR A 8 0.70 33.66 -15.80
N SER A 9 0.67 33.05 -14.61
CA SER A 9 -0.52 32.75 -13.81
C SER A 9 -0.13 32.59 -12.34
N SER A 10 -0.92 33.11 -11.39
CA SER A 10 -0.68 32.85 -9.97
C SER A 10 -0.79 31.35 -9.66
N PRO A 11 0.21 30.72 -9.01
CA PRO A 11 0.12 29.30 -8.66
C PRO A 11 -1.05 29.08 -7.69
N ASP A 12 -1.69 27.91 -7.77
CA ASP A 12 -2.75 27.52 -6.83
C ASP A 12 -2.21 26.67 -5.67
N ARG A 13 -0.97 26.18 -5.77
CA ARG A 13 -0.30 25.36 -4.77
C ARG A 13 1.19 25.61 -4.72
N ALA A 14 1.79 25.35 -3.56
CA ALA A 14 3.23 25.43 -3.38
C ALA A 14 3.83 24.22 -2.66
N ILE A 15 5.04 23.84 -3.05
CA ILE A 15 5.93 22.97 -2.28
C ILE A 15 7.00 23.84 -1.63
N LEU A 16 7.15 23.75 -0.31
CA LEU A 16 8.24 24.34 0.44
C LEU A 16 9.19 23.25 0.89
N VAL A 17 10.37 23.15 0.27
CA VAL A 17 11.33 22.07 0.53
C VAL A 17 12.56 22.59 1.26
N GLU A 18 12.92 21.93 2.35
CA GLU A 18 14.21 22.14 3.01
C GLU A 18 15.35 21.77 2.05
N LEU A 19 16.38 22.62 1.99
CA LEU A 19 17.55 22.35 1.16
C LEU A 19 18.54 21.44 1.89
N ASN A 20 18.81 21.69 3.16
CA ASN A 20 19.76 20.90 3.95
C ASN A 20 19.16 19.58 4.42
N HIS A 21 19.93 18.49 4.37
CA HIS A 21 19.54 17.13 4.73
C HIS A 21 18.43 16.48 3.87
N VAL A 22 17.69 17.26 3.06
CA VAL A 22 16.73 16.75 2.08
C VAL A 22 17.34 16.76 0.67
N ILE A 23 17.70 17.95 0.14
CA ILE A 23 18.33 18.08 -1.19
C ILE A 23 19.85 17.90 -1.11
N PHE A 24 20.49 18.54 -0.13
CA PHE A 24 21.93 18.46 0.11
C PHE A 24 22.19 17.63 1.36
N LYS A 25 22.79 16.46 1.19
CA LYS A 25 23.09 15.52 2.27
C LYS A 25 24.59 15.50 2.55
N SER A 26 24.97 15.79 3.78
CA SER A 26 26.36 15.66 4.23
C SER A 26 26.54 14.38 5.04
N SER A 27 27.73 13.79 4.97
CA SER A 27 28.15 12.73 5.88
C SER A 27 28.97 13.28 7.05
N PHE A 28 28.90 12.59 8.19
CA PHE A 28 29.64 12.92 9.39
C PHE A 28 30.85 11.99 9.56
N VAL A 29 31.75 11.99 8.57
CA VAL A 29 32.96 11.14 8.54
C VAL A 29 34.21 12.00 8.78
N ASP A 30 35.09 11.58 9.68
CA ASP A 30 36.38 12.23 10.00
C ASP A 30 36.28 13.71 10.41
N VAL A 31 35.20 14.07 11.09
CA VAL A 31 34.85 15.47 11.42
C VAL A 31 35.58 16.01 12.66
N GLY A 32 36.26 15.16 13.43
CA GLY A 32 37.10 15.57 14.57
C GLY A 32 36.35 16.09 15.81
N ILE A 33 35.02 16.11 15.78
CA ILE A 33 34.12 16.47 16.89
C ILE A 33 33.02 15.39 16.98
N PRO A 34 32.49 15.04 18.17
CA PRO A 34 31.36 14.11 18.29
C PRO A 34 30.09 14.59 17.57
N GLU A 35 29.35 13.67 16.95
CA GLU A 35 28.13 13.99 16.20
C GLU A 35 27.05 14.68 17.05
N ASN A 36 26.91 14.28 18.32
CA ASN A 36 25.96 14.90 19.24
C ASN A 36 26.33 16.35 19.57
N THR A 37 27.63 16.68 19.61
CA THR A 37 28.11 18.05 19.79
C THR A 37 27.77 18.87 18.55
N TYR A 38 28.00 18.34 17.34
CA TYR A 38 27.58 19.00 16.10
C TYR A 38 26.06 19.27 16.06
N LYS A 39 25.24 18.28 16.40
CA LYS A 39 23.78 18.45 16.49
C LYS A 39 23.40 19.55 17.50
N SER A 40 24.08 19.59 18.64
CA SER A 40 23.88 20.65 19.65
C SER A 40 24.30 22.03 19.14
N ILE A 41 25.39 22.11 18.38
CA ILE A 41 25.83 23.33 17.71
C ILE A 41 24.73 23.82 16.76
N LEU A 42 24.17 22.96 15.90
CA LEU A 42 23.12 23.36 14.95
C LEU A 42 21.87 23.93 15.64
N CYS A 43 21.54 23.47 16.85
CA CYS A 43 20.35 23.90 17.59
C CYS A 43 20.58 25.05 18.58
N CYS A 44 21.81 25.56 18.72
CA CYS A 44 22.10 26.58 19.72
C CYS A 44 21.72 28.01 19.26
N GLY A 45 21.64 28.94 20.23
CA GLY A 45 21.31 30.33 19.96
C GLY A 45 22.34 31.05 19.07
N ALA A 46 23.63 30.69 19.17
CA ALA A 46 24.67 31.25 18.31
C ALA A 46 24.43 30.94 16.82
N SER A 47 24.04 29.70 16.53
CA SER A 47 23.70 29.25 15.18
C SER A 47 22.46 29.95 14.66
N THR A 48 21.43 30.10 15.49
CA THR A 48 20.21 30.83 15.12
C THR A 48 20.51 32.30 14.79
N GLU A 49 21.31 32.98 15.60
CA GLU A 49 21.70 34.37 15.36
C GLU A 49 22.48 34.54 14.06
N TYR A 50 23.47 33.67 13.83
CA TYR A 50 24.26 33.68 12.60
C TYR A 50 23.41 33.35 11.36
N GLN A 51 22.58 32.31 11.45
CA GLN A 51 21.64 31.91 10.39
C GLN A 51 20.60 32.99 10.11
N CYS A 52 20.21 33.82 11.08
CA CYS A 52 19.30 34.95 10.89
C CYS A 52 20.02 36.26 10.49
N GLY A 53 21.33 36.23 10.21
CA GLY A 53 22.09 37.43 9.83
C GLY A 53 22.30 38.43 10.99
N LYS A 54 22.06 38.03 12.24
CA LYS A 54 22.21 38.88 13.44
C LYS A 54 23.65 38.91 13.98
N ALA A 55 24.47 37.95 13.56
CA ALA A 55 25.89 37.86 13.93
C ALA A 55 26.76 37.57 12.70
N GLY A 56 28.00 38.07 12.72
CA GLY A 56 29.01 37.73 11.71
C GLY A 56 29.68 36.38 11.96
N LEU A 57 30.38 35.83 10.94
CA LEU A 57 31.03 34.51 11.02
C LEU A 57 32.06 34.39 12.16
N ASP A 58 32.90 35.41 12.38
CA ASP A 58 33.88 35.37 13.47
C ASP A 58 33.22 35.46 14.86
N GLN A 59 32.14 36.25 15.00
CA GLN A 59 31.35 36.30 16.24
C GLN A 59 30.70 34.95 16.52
N TYR A 60 30.14 34.31 15.48
CA TYR A 60 29.57 32.97 15.56
C TYR A 60 30.59 31.95 16.06
N TYR A 61 31.77 31.88 15.44
CA TYR A 61 32.82 30.95 15.85
C TYR A 61 33.38 31.27 17.23
N SER A 62 33.48 32.55 17.61
CA SER A 62 33.86 32.96 18.97
C SER A 62 32.87 32.45 20.01
N ARG A 63 31.58 32.59 19.71
CA ARG A 63 30.52 32.15 20.60
C ARG A 63 30.45 30.64 20.70
N LEU A 64 30.52 29.91 19.59
CA LEU A 64 30.61 28.45 19.62
C LEU A 64 31.83 27.95 20.40
N SER A 65 32.98 28.60 20.22
CA SER A 65 34.20 28.21 20.93
C SER A 65 34.05 28.31 22.44
N LYS A 66 33.38 29.36 22.92
CA LYS A 66 33.07 29.57 24.33
C LYS A 66 31.98 28.61 24.83
N ASP A 67 30.86 28.49 24.09
CA ASP A 67 29.67 27.77 24.54
C ASP A 67 29.90 26.24 24.57
N PHE A 68 30.81 25.72 23.74
CA PHE A 68 31.12 24.29 23.62
C PHE A 68 32.53 23.92 24.08
N ASP A 69 33.26 24.85 24.71
CA ASP A 69 34.66 24.68 25.17
C ASP A 69 35.55 24.00 24.11
N THR A 70 35.46 24.49 22.88
CA THR A 70 36.11 23.89 21.71
C THR A 70 36.91 24.96 20.96
N PRO A 71 38.17 24.72 20.56
CA PRO A 71 38.92 25.71 19.79
C PRO A 71 38.23 26.14 18.49
N LYS A 72 38.26 27.45 18.17
CA LYS A 72 37.73 28.00 16.91
C LYS A 72 38.21 27.23 15.67
N SER A 73 39.48 26.82 15.64
CA SER A 73 40.07 26.05 14.54
C SER A 73 39.38 24.70 14.36
N GLN A 74 39.11 23.99 15.45
CA GLN A 74 38.43 22.69 15.40
C GLN A 74 36.97 22.83 14.92
N ILE A 75 36.26 23.89 15.33
CA ILE A 75 34.92 24.21 14.83
C ILE A 75 34.94 24.54 13.34
N HIS A 76 35.92 25.32 12.90
CA HIS A 76 36.12 25.63 11.48
C HIS A 76 36.37 24.35 10.67
N ASP A 77 37.28 23.50 11.15
CA ASP A 77 37.66 22.26 10.48
C ASP A 77 36.49 21.27 10.43
N MET A 78 35.66 21.22 11.49
CA MET A 78 34.41 20.46 11.51
C MET A 78 33.47 20.89 10.37
N PHE A 79 33.13 22.19 10.27
CA PHE A 79 32.26 22.68 9.19
C PHE A 79 32.89 22.47 7.81
N SER A 80 34.21 22.66 7.69
CA SER A 80 34.96 22.42 6.45
C SER A 80 34.89 20.95 6.02
N ALA A 81 35.05 20.01 6.95
CA ALA A 81 34.95 18.58 6.69
C ALA A 81 33.55 18.18 6.22
N ILE A 82 32.50 18.64 6.93
CA ILE A 82 31.10 18.36 6.57
C ILE A 82 30.72 18.96 5.21
N ASN A 83 31.19 20.16 4.89
CA ASN A 83 30.90 20.80 3.60
C ASN A 83 31.54 20.06 2.42
N LYS A 84 32.65 19.34 2.63
CA LYS A 84 33.31 18.52 1.59
C LYS A 84 32.55 17.22 1.29
N THR A 85 31.65 16.78 2.17
CA THR A 85 30.90 15.52 2.01
C THR A 85 29.51 15.73 1.43
N VAL A 86 29.15 16.97 1.08
CA VAL A 86 27.83 17.29 0.51
C VAL A 86 27.60 16.53 -0.80
N GLN A 87 26.51 15.77 -0.82
CA GLN A 87 25.98 15.09 -1.99
C GLN A 87 24.58 15.62 -2.30
N VAL A 88 24.24 15.65 -3.58
CA VAL A 88 22.94 16.10 -4.06
C VAL A 88 22.00 14.91 -4.24
N ASP A 89 20.79 15.01 -3.72
CA ASP A 89 19.72 14.06 -4.00
C ASP A 89 19.05 14.38 -5.35
N HIS A 90 19.64 13.85 -6.42
CA HIS A 90 19.12 14.04 -7.78
C HIS A 90 17.74 13.40 -7.99
N GLY A 91 17.36 12.39 -7.18
CA GLY A 91 16.05 11.75 -7.27
C GLY A 91 14.92 12.69 -6.85
N ILE A 92 15.09 13.39 -5.73
CA ILE A 92 14.12 14.39 -5.27
C ILE A 92 14.04 15.56 -6.25
N LEU A 93 15.17 16.08 -6.74
CA LEU A 93 15.18 17.17 -7.73
C LEU A 93 14.46 16.78 -9.03
N ALA A 94 14.71 15.58 -9.56
CA ALA A 94 14.02 15.07 -10.74
C ALA A 94 12.50 14.93 -10.51
N CYS A 95 12.09 14.50 -9.31
CA CYS A 95 10.69 14.42 -8.94
C CYS A 95 10.02 15.81 -8.91
N LEU A 96 10.66 16.80 -8.27
CA LEU A 96 10.18 18.18 -8.22
C LEU A 96 10.04 18.78 -9.63
N ALA A 97 11.06 18.61 -10.48
CA ALA A 97 11.02 19.08 -11.87
C ALA A 97 9.85 18.45 -12.66
N ARG A 98 9.65 17.13 -12.51
CA ARG A 98 8.53 16.42 -13.15
C ARG A 98 7.17 16.93 -12.69
N LEU A 99 7.00 17.16 -11.38
CA LEU A 99 5.75 17.69 -10.81
C LEU A 99 5.47 19.12 -11.30
N LYS A 100 6.50 19.98 -11.32
CA LYS A 100 6.40 21.35 -11.85
C LYS A 100 5.96 21.36 -13.32
N ALA A 101 6.60 20.53 -14.15
CA ALA A 101 6.24 20.38 -15.56
C ALA A 101 4.82 19.83 -15.75
N HIS A 102 4.42 18.85 -14.93
CA HIS A 102 3.08 18.25 -14.98
C HIS A 102 1.97 19.28 -14.67
N CYS A 103 2.22 20.20 -13.74
CA CYS A 103 1.22 21.19 -13.30
C CYS A 103 1.16 22.45 -14.19
N ARG A 104 1.98 22.56 -15.24
CA ARG A 104 1.91 23.63 -16.27
C ARG A 104 1.74 25.05 -15.70
N GLY A 105 2.49 25.38 -14.65
CA GLY A 105 2.49 26.71 -14.03
C GLY A 105 1.51 26.91 -12.86
N THR A 106 0.70 25.91 -12.49
CA THR A 106 -0.16 26.01 -11.29
C THR A 106 0.56 25.60 -10.00
N LEU A 107 1.73 24.95 -10.11
CA LEU A 107 2.57 24.56 -8.97
C LEU A 107 3.82 25.43 -8.91
N ALA A 108 4.03 26.08 -7.77
CA ALA A 108 5.30 26.71 -7.44
C ALA A 108 6.13 25.85 -6.46
N ILE A 109 7.45 25.89 -6.59
CA ILE A 109 8.38 25.14 -5.76
C ILE A 109 9.38 26.12 -5.15
N TYR A 110 9.48 26.14 -3.83
CA TYR A 110 10.35 27.03 -3.08
C TYR A 110 11.34 26.25 -2.23
N GLY A 111 12.60 26.67 -2.22
CA GLY A 111 13.56 26.23 -1.21
C GLY A 111 13.35 27.00 0.09
N ALA A 112 13.49 26.36 1.25
CA ALA A 112 13.46 27.04 2.55
C ALA A 112 14.50 26.48 3.51
N CYS A 113 15.49 27.29 3.87
CA CYS A 113 16.63 26.83 4.65
C CYS A 113 17.03 27.80 5.76
N ASN A 114 17.33 27.25 6.93
CA ASN A 114 17.97 28.00 8.02
C ASN A 114 19.47 28.14 7.69
N MET A 115 19.87 29.28 7.15
CA MET A 115 21.21 29.53 6.64
C MET A 115 21.51 31.02 6.60
N SER A 116 22.78 31.40 6.81
CA SER A 116 23.23 32.77 6.58
C SER A 116 23.31 33.06 5.07
N CYS A 117 23.22 34.34 4.66
CA CYS A 117 23.40 34.70 3.25
C CYS A 117 24.77 34.24 2.70
N LYS A 118 25.83 34.33 3.52
CA LYS A 118 27.19 33.93 3.14
C LYS A 118 27.34 32.43 2.91
N ASP A 119 26.64 31.61 3.68
CA ASP A 119 26.68 30.16 3.44
C ASP A 119 25.81 29.77 2.25
N PHE A 120 24.71 30.49 2.04
CA PHE A 120 23.88 30.28 0.85
C PHE A 120 24.63 30.59 -0.44
N GLU A 121 25.45 31.64 -0.48
CA GLU A 121 26.36 31.94 -1.61
C GLU A 121 27.27 30.75 -1.97
N LYS A 122 27.74 29.99 -0.97
CA LYS A 122 28.55 28.77 -1.20
C LYS A 122 27.69 27.65 -1.78
N VAL A 123 26.49 27.47 -1.24
CA VAL A 123 25.54 26.44 -1.70
C VAL A 123 25.12 26.69 -3.15
N GLN A 124 24.97 27.95 -3.56
CA GLN A 124 24.70 28.32 -4.96
C GLN A 124 25.80 27.89 -5.93
N GLY A 125 27.01 27.63 -5.44
CA GLY A 125 28.11 27.05 -6.23
C GLY A 125 27.94 25.56 -6.57
N TYR A 126 26.98 24.86 -5.96
CA TYR A 126 26.69 23.48 -6.32
C TYR A 126 26.01 23.39 -7.69
N SER A 127 26.46 22.42 -8.49
CA SER A 127 25.97 22.20 -9.86
C SER A 127 24.61 21.49 -9.86
N ILE A 128 23.54 22.25 -9.57
CA ILE A 128 22.16 21.80 -9.71
C ILE A 128 21.37 22.74 -10.65
N ASP A 129 20.25 22.25 -11.17
CA ASP A 129 19.31 23.11 -11.89
C ASP A 129 18.48 23.94 -10.91
N TRP A 130 18.95 25.15 -10.62
CA TRP A 130 18.27 26.08 -9.73
C TRP A 130 16.91 26.58 -10.27
N ASN A 131 16.63 26.43 -11.58
CA ASN A 131 15.35 26.86 -12.18
C ASN A 131 14.16 26.00 -11.73
N ILE A 132 14.41 24.86 -11.08
CA ILE A 132 13.39 24.07 -10.41
C ILE A 132 12.67 24.93 -9.36
N PHE A 133 13.38 25.84 -8.69
CA PHE A 133 12.84 26.69 -7.65
C PHE A 133 12.33 28.02 -8.21
N ASP A 134 11.09 28.39 -7.90
CA ASP A 134 10.50 29.71 -8.18
C ASP A 134 10.99 30.78 -7.20
N GLY A 135 11.63 30.37 -6.12
CA GLY A 135 12.27 31.23 -5.15
C GLY A 135 12.90 30.43 -4.01
N ILE A 136 13.73 31.09 -3.22
CA ILE A 136 14.38 30.47 -2.07
C ILE A 136 14.26 31.42 -0.87
N PHE A 137 13.69 30.90 0.22
CA PHE A 137 13.56 31.57 1.50
C PHE A 137 14.74 31.18 2.40
N ILE A 138 15.59 32.14 2.71
CA ILE A 138 16.78 31.95 3.55
C ILE A 138 16.61 32.76 4.83
N SER A 139 16.81 32.12 5.99
CA SER A 139 16.65 32.80 7.29
C SER A 139 17.54 34.04 7.42
N GLY A 140 18.72 34.04 6.80
CA GLY A 140 19.67 35.16 6.88
C GLY A 140 19.17 36.43 6.21
N ASP A 141 18.37 36.28 5.16
CA ASP A 141 17.73 37.39 4.44
C ASP A 141 16.46 37.85 5.17
N MET A 142 15.74 36.92 5.79
CA MET A 142 14.45 37.18 6.44
C MET A 142 14.58 37.64 7.91
N GLY A 143 15.71 37.38 8.57
CA GLY A 143 15.93 37.69 9.99
C GLY A 143 15.17 36.79 10.98
N ILE A 144 14.48 35.77 10.46
CA ILE A 144 13.61 34.81 11.15
C ILE A 144 13.90 33.41 10.60
N SER A 145 13.69 32.37 11.41
CA SER A 145 14.07 31.00 11.05
C SER A 145 13.00 29.99 11.43
N LYS A 146 13.01 28.82 10.79
CA LYS A 146 12.23 27.67 11.29
C LYS A 146 12.80 27.24 12.66
N PRO A 147 12.00 26.74 13.61
CA PRO A 147 10.56 26.47 13.55
C PRO A 147 9.68 27.66 14.02
N GLU A 148 10.14 28.91 13.96
CA GLU A 148 9.32 30.04 14.43
C GLU A 148 8.04 30.19 13.59
N LEU A 149 6.86 30.34 14.21
CA LEU A 149 5.58 30.52 13.51
C LEU A 149 5.63 31.66 12.47
N ARG A 150 6.30 32.76 12.83
CA ARG A 150 6.46 33.94 11.95
C ARG A 150 7.23 33.63 10.66
N PHE A 151 8.09 32.61 10.62
CA PHE A 151 8.77 32.19 9.39
C PHE A 151 7.75 31.72 8.36
N PHE A 152 6.86 30.82 8.78
CA PHE A 152 5.82 30.27 7.92
C PHE A 152 4.74 31.31 7.60
N SER A 153 4.34 32.15 8.57
CA SER A 153 3.40 33.26 8.30
C SER A 153 3.94 34.21 7.24
N HIS A 154 5.22 34.60 7.33
CA HIS A 154 5.85 35.46 6.34
C HIS A 154 5.83 34.84 4.94
N ILE A 155 6.06 33.53 4.83
CA ILE A 155 6.01 32.82 3.55
C ILE A 155 4.58 32.80 3.01
N LEU A 156 3.57 32.44 3.82
CA LEU A 156 2.17 32.43 3.38
C LEU A 156 1.71 33.82 2.91
N ASP A 157 2.07 34.88 3.63
CA ASP A 157 1.79 36.27 3.24
C ASP A 157 2.47 36.65 1.93
N ARG A 158 3.69 36.16 1.67
CA ARG A 158 4.39 36.38 0.39
C ARG A 158 3.75 35.62 -0.76
N LEU A 159 3.33 34.39 -0.52
CA LEU A 159 2.79 33.50 -1.55
C LEU A 159 1.33 33.80 -1.87
N GLN A 160 0.58 34.44 -0.96
CA GLN A 160 -0.85 34.66 -1.06
C GLN A 160 -1.64 33.35 -1.27
N LEU A 161 -1.19 32.27 -0.60
CA LEU A 161 -1.80 30.95 -0.62
C LEU A 161 -2.42 30.63 0.75
N ALA A 162 -3.51 29.88 0.75
CA ALA A 162 -4.06 29.32 1.98
C ALA A 162 -3.09 28.25 2.54
N PRO A 163 -3.03 28.06 3.88
CA PRO A 163 -2.17 27.03 4.46
C PRO A 163 -2.38 25.64 3.85
N SER A 164 -3.63 25.25 3.59
CA SER A 164 -4.00 23.97 2.98
C SER A 164 -3.53 23.77 1.53
N GLU A 165 -3.00 24.82 0.89
CA GLU A 165 -2.47 24.80 -0.47
C GLU A 165 -0.94 24.64 -0.49
N VAL A 166 -0.29 24.67 0.67
CA VAL A 166 1.16 24.52 0.83
C VAL A 166 1.49 23.18 1.48
N ILE A 167 2.45 22.46 0.88
CA ILE A 167 3.08 21.29 1.49
C ILE A 167 4.53 21.58 1.87
N VAL A 168 4.90 21.30 3.11
CA VAL A 168 6.26 21.46 3.63
C VAL A 168 6.98 20.11 3.62
N VAL A 169 8.20 20.06 3.11
CA VAL A 169 9.08 18.88 3.18
C VAL A 169 10.29 19.25 4.01
N ASP A 170 10.41 18.65 5.19
CA ASP A 170 11.50 18.95 6.12
C ASP A 170 11.91 17.69 6.90
N HIS A 171 13.17 17.60 7.30
CA HIS A 171 13.69 16.49 8.09
C HIS A 171 13.54 16.74 9.59
N ASN A 172 13.33 17.99 10.01
CA ASN A 172 13.19 18.38 11.40
C ASN A 172 11.72 18.30 11.86
N THR A 173 11.48 17.58 12.95
CA THR A 173 10.14 17.37 13.50
C THR A 173 9.45 18.63 13.99
N ASP A 174 10.20 19.60 14.52
CA ASP A 174 9.64 20.86 15.03
C ASP A 174 9.17 21.76 13.88
N ASN A 175 9.91 21.76 12.76
CA ASN A 175 9.52 22.46 11.53
C ASN A 175 8.22 21.87 10.97
N VAL A 176 8.14 20.53 10.89
CA VAL A 176 6.94 19.81 10.43
C VAL A 176 5.75 20.06 11.36
N LEU A 177 5.96 19.96 12.67
CA LEU A 177 4.93 20.23 13.68
C LEU A 177 4.37 21.64 13.54
N THR A 178 5.26 22.64 13.40
CA THR A 178 4.86 24.04 13.24
C THR A 178 4.04 24.23 11.98
N ALA A 179 4.50 23.68 10.85
CA ALA A 179 3.78 23.77 9.58
C ALA A 179 2.36 23.17 9.68
N ILE A 180 2.24 21.96 10.24
CA ILE A 180 0.94 21.29 10.44
C ILE A 180 0.05 22.10 11.38
N SER A 181 0.60 22.64 12.48
CA SER A 181 -0.16 23.43 13.45
C SER A 181 -0.80 24.69 12.85
N MET A 182 -0.24 25.18 11.74
CA MET A 182 -0.74 26.33 10.98
C MET A 182 -1.71 25.95 9.85
N GLY A 183 -2.04 24.67 9.69
CA GLY A 183 -2.97 24.17 8.67
C GLY A 183 -2.33 23.80 7.34
N MET A 184 -1.00 23.74 7.25
CA MET A 184 -0.29 23.23 6.08
C MET A 184 -0.25 21.70 6.06
N SER A 185 -0.07 21.14 4.86
CA SER A 185 0.36 19.75 4.74
C SER A 185 1.87 19.67 4.98
N ALA A 186 2.36 18.55 5.53
CA ALA A 186 3.80 18.38 5.70
C ALA A 186 4.24 16.92 5.58
N VAL A 187 5.50 16.74 5.18
CA VAL A 187 6.19 15.46 5.06
C VAL A 187 7.45 15.51 5.92
N LEU A 188 7.54 14.61 6.89
CA LEU A 188 8.79 14.33 7.57
C LEU A 188 9.70 13.51 6.63
N ALA A 189 10.78 14.12 6.17
CA ALA A 189 11.66 13.58 5.14
C ALA A 189 12.58 12.46 5.67
N ASN A 190 12.02 11.28 5.94
CA ASN A 190 12.76 10.11 6.43
C ASN A 190 13.58 9.41 5.34
N SER A 191 13.03 9.33 4.12
CA SER A 191 13.68 8.72 2.96
C SER A 191 13.29 9.43 1.66
N PRO A 192 14.13 9.38 0.60
CA PRO A 192 13.81 9.94 -0.70
C PRO A 192 12.51 9.37 -1.29
N ASP A 193 12.29 8.07 -1.13
CA ASP A 193 11.10 7.38 -1.66
C ASP A 193 9.82 7.86 -0.97
N ASP A 194 9.87 8.10 0.34
CA ASP A 194 8.73 8.62 1.09
C ASP A 194 8.41 10.07 0.71
N VAL A 195 9.44 10.90 0.50
CA VAL A 195 9.27 12.27 0.02
C VAL A 195 8.63 12.29 -1.36
N GLN A 196 9.18 11.54 -2.32
CA GLN A 196 8.65 11.48 -3.68
C GLN A 196 7.21 10.97 -3.69
N ARG A 197 6.93 9.90 -2.94
CA ARG A 197 5.58 9.34 -2.82
C ARG A 197 4.58 10.35 -2.26
N SER A 198 4.93 11.01 -1.17
CA SER A 198 4.05 11.97 -0.50
C SER A 198 3.78 13.19 -1.36
N LEU A 199 4.80 13.72 -2.04
CA LEU A 199 4.65 14.84 -2.98
C LEU A 199 3.75 14.48 -4.16
N VAL A 200 3.96 13.33 -4.79
CA VAL A 200 3.12 12.89 -5.92
C VAL A 200 1.67 12.70 -5.48
N ASN A 201 1.44 12.07 -4.32
CA ASN A 201 0.09 11.86 -3.79
C ASN A 201 -0.62 13.17 -3.44
N TYR A 202 0.11 14.16 -2.92
CA TYR A 202 -0.41 15.49 -2.62
C TYR A 202 -0.80 16.27 -3.89
N ILE A 203 0.03 16.17 -4.95
CA ILE A 203 -0.15 16.94 -6.18
C ILE A 203 -1.18 16.30 -7.13
N GLU A 204 -1.11 15.00 -7.37
CA GLU A 204 -1.89 14.37 -8.45
C GLU A 204 -3.34 13.99 -8.07
N ARG A 205 -3.74 14.08 -6.79
CA ARG A 205 -5.10 14.02 -6.16
C ARG A 205 -6.16 12.99 -6.65
N ASN A 206 -5.89 12.20 -7.69
CA ASN A 206 -6.80 11.23 -8.33
C ASN A 206 -6.25 9.81 -8.18
N PRO A 207 -6.26 9.24 -6.96
CA PRO A 207 -5.58 7.98 -6.67
C PRO A 207 -6.10 6.81 -7.50
N THR A 208 -7.42 6.73 -7.72
CA THR A 208 -8.03 5.63 -8.49
C THR A 208 -7.67 5.72 -9.97
N GLU A 209 -7.65 6.91 -10.55
CA GLU A 209 -7.22 7.13 -11.94
C GLU A 209 -5.75 6.78 -12.15
N ARG A 210 -4.87 7.17 -11.22
CA ARG A 210 -3.45 6.78 -11.24
C ARG A 210 -3.29 5.26 -11.15
N GLY A 211 -4.09 4.61 -10.31
CA GLY A 211 -4.15 3.16 -10.18
C GLY A 211 -4.61 2.47 -11.47
N ARG A 212 -5.68 2.97 -12.12
CA ARG A 212 -6.16 2.44 -13.41
C ARG A 212 -5.10 2.58 -14.50
N LYS A 213 -4.45 3.75 -14.61
CA LYS A 213 -3.32 3.93 -15.55
C LYS A 213 -2.15 3.00 -15.28
N PHE A 214 -1.85 2.70 -14.01
CA PHE A 214 -0.86 1.68 -13.67
C PHE A 214 -1.28 0.31 -14.21
N LEU A 215 -2.54 -0.10 -13.97
CA LEU A 215 -3.06 -1.38 -14.46
C LEU A 215 -3.00 -1.46 -15.99
N GLU A 216 -3.46 -0.43 -16.69
CA GLU A 216 -3.46 -0.34 -18.16
C GLU A 216 -2.05 -0.43 -18.75
N ARG A 217 -1.09 0.35 -18.22
CA ARG A 217 0.31 0.33 -18.66
C ARG A 217 0.98 -1.03 -18.46
N ASN A 218 0.52 -1.81 -17.48
CA ASN A 218 1.06 -3.11 -17.13
C ASN A 218 0.15 -4.27 -17.57
N ALA A 219 -0.87 -4.01 -18.41
CA ALA A 219 -1.80 -5.01 -18.87
C ALA A 219 -1.06 -6.25 -19.40
N LYS A 220 -1.52 -7.44 -18.99
CA LYS A 220 -0.95 -8.76 -19.31
C LYS A 220 0.46 -9.04 -18.77
N ASN A 221 1.07 -8.10 -18.06
CA ASN A 221 2.42 -8.21 -17.50
C ASN A 221 2.46 -8.17 -15.96
N MET A 222 1.30 -8.19 -15.30
CA MET A 222 1.17 -8.12 -13.84
C MET A 222 1.33 -9.49 -13.17
N HIS A 223 2.51 -10.09 -13.30
CA HIS A 223 2.80 -11.42 -12.76
C HIS A 223 3.18 -11.40 -11.28
N SER A 224 2.98 -12.54 -10.62
CA SER A 224 3.32 -12.72 -9.22
C SER A 224 4.83 -12.91 -9.05
N VAL A 225 5.38 -12.48 -7.91
CA VAL A 225 6.83 -12.53 -7.63
C VAL A 225 7.04 -13.04 -6.20
N THR A 226 8.02 -13.93 -6.01
CA THR A 226 8.43 -14.35 -4.66
C THR A 226 9.26 -13.26 -3.97
N HIS A 227 9.38 -13.33 -2.64
CA HIS A 227 10.32 -12.45 -1.92
C HIS A 227 11.80 -12.58 -2.37
N THR A 228 12.15 -13.63 -3.11
CA THR A 228 13.49 -13.83 -3.69
C THR A 228 13.59 -13.35 -5.15
N GLY A 229 12.59 -12.66 -5.67
CA GLY A 229 12.58 -12.11 -7.04
C GLY A 229 12.24 -13.13 -8.13
N VAL A 230 11.74 -14.33 -7.79
CA VAL A 230 11.35 -15.32 -8.81
C VAL A 230 9.97 -14.97 -9.35
N LEU A 231 9.90 -14.74 -10.66
CA LEU A 231 8.65 -14.49 -11.38
C LEU A 231 7.80 -15.78 -11.46
N ILE A 232 6.50 -15.63 -11.25
CA ILE A 232 5.51 -16.70 -11.32
C ILE A 232 4.35 -16.24 -12.22
N ARG A 233 4.18 -16.92 -13.36
CA ARG A 233 3.04 -16.74 -14.27
C ARG A 233 1.95 -17.74 -13.90
N GLU A 234 0.88 -17.22 -13.33
CA GLU A 234 -0.17 -18.02 -12.69
C GLU A 234 -1.55 -17.36 -12.88
N ASN A 235 -2.59 -18.18 -12.89
CA ASN A 235 -3.97 -17.79 -13.19
C ASN A 235 -4.67 -17.13 -11.99
N PHE A 236 -4.30 -17.46 -10.76
CA PHE A 236 -5.01 -17.05 -9.55
C PHE A 236 -5.00 -15.53 -9.36
N ALA A 237 -3.83 -14.88 -9.38
CA ALA A 237 -3.76 -13.42 -9.24
C ALA A 237 -4.39 -12.71 -10.43
N GLN A 238 -4.30 -13.29 -11.64
CA GLN A 238 -4.93 -12.73 -12.84
C GLN A 238 -6.46 -12.75 -12.71
N LEU A 239 -7.03 -13.85 -12.21
CA LEU A 239 -8.46 -13.94 -11.90
C LEU A 239 -8.89 -12.92 -10.83
N MET A 240 -8.07 -12.70 -9.80
CA MET A 240 -8.35 -11.66 -8.81
C MET A 240 -8.33 -10.24 -9.40
N ILE A 241 -7.37 -9.94 -10.29
CA ILE A 241 -7.33 -8.65 -11.01
C ILE A 241 -8.59 -8.51 -11.87
N LEU A 242 -8.98 -9.56 -12.60
CA LEU A 242 -10.18 -9.57 -13.44
C LEU A 242 -11.44 -9.30 -12.62
N GLU A 243 -11.61 -9.94 -11.47
CA GLU A 243 -12.77 -9.71 -10.62
C GLU A 243 -12.81 -8.29 -10.04
N ALA A 244 -11.67 -7.79 -9.55
CA ALA A 244 -11.61 -6.47 -8.93
C ALA A 244 -11.80 -5.33 -9.92
N SER A 245 -11.31 -5.50 -11.16
CA SER A 245 -11.37 -4.48 -12.22
C SER A 245 -12.60 -4.61 -13.13
N GLY A 246 -13.11 -5.82 -13.33
CA GLY A 246 -14.10 -6.13 -14.36
C GLY A 246 -13.56 -6.05 -15.79
N ASP A 247 -12.25 -5.95 -15.98
CA ASP A 247 -11.62 -5.70 -17.28
C ASP A 247 -10.70 -6.86 -17.69
N SER A 248 -11.16 -7.62 -18.70
CA SER A 248 -10.42 -8.75 -19.26
C SER A 248 -9.22 -8.36 -20.11
N THR A 249 -9.11 -7.09 -20.53
CA THR A 249 -7.96 -6.62 -21.32
C THR A 249 -6.69 -6.50 -20.49
N LEU A 250 -6.83 -6.38 -19.16
CA LEU A 250 -5.72 -6.24 -18.20
C LEU A 250 -4.98 -7.54 -17.90
N VAL A 251 -5.61 -8.68 -18.12
CA VAL A 251 -5.16 -9.96 -17.57
C VAL A 251 -4.64 -10.90 -18.64
N ASP A 252 -3.63 -11.70 -18.28
CA ASP A 252 -3.13 -12.80 -19.09
C ASP A 252 -3.57 -14.11 -18.44
N ILE A 253 -4.69 -14.65 -18.90
CA ILE A 253 -5.29 -15.87 -18.35
C ILE A 253 -5.28 -16.94 -19.43
N LYS A 254 -4.97 -18.18 -19.04
CA LYS A 254 -5.13 -19.35 -19.91
C LYS A 254 -6.47 -20.02 -19.59
N PRO A 255 -7.51 -19.89 -20.42
CA PRO A 255 -8.80 -20.50 -20.13
C PRO A 255 -8.69 -22.02 -20.16
N HIS A 256 -9.35 -22.67 -19.22
CA HIS A 256 -9.47 -24.12 -19.20
C HIS A 256 -10.94 -24.55 -19.21
N ALA A 257 -11.21 -25.67 -19.87
CA ALA A 257 -12.57 -26.12 -20.13
C ALA A 257 -13.33 -26.56 -18.89
N THR A 258 -12.66 -27.10 -17.86
CA THR A 258 -13.34 -27.68 -16.68
C THR A 258 -12.58 -27.43 -15.38
N THR A 259 -11.30 -27.80 -15.31
CA THR A 259 -10.42 -27.58 -14.15
C THR A 259 -9.27 -26.66 -14.52
N TRP A 260 -8.78 -25.89 -13.56
CA TRP A 260 -7.79 -24.85 -13.78
C TRP A 260 -6.50 -25.14 -13.02
N ASN A 261 -5.39 -24.87 -13.69
CA ASN A 261 -4.08 -24.92 -13.08
C ASN A 261 -3.72 -23.58 -12.45
N TYR A 262 -3.08 -23.60 -11.29
CA TYR A 262 -2.42 -22.42 -10.73
C TYR A 262 -1.45 -21.80 -11.75
N PHE A 263 -0.57 -22.58 -12.39
CA PHE A 263 0.41 -22.05 -13.34
C PHE A 263 -0.15 -21.91 -14.75
N ILE A 264 0.18 -20.80 -15.42
CA ILE A 264 -0.07 -20.62 -16.86
C ILE A 264 1.00 -21.36 -17.67
N ASP A 265 2.25 -21.18 -17.24
CA ASP A 265 3.46 -21.72 -17.87
C ASP A 265 4.07 -22.84 -17.02
N LYS A 266 5.35 -23.14 -17.27
CA LYS A 266 6.12 -24.14 -16.53
C LYS A 266 6.09 -23.82 -15.02
N PRO A 267 5.68 -24.78 -14.16
CA PRO A 267 5.72 -24.60 -12.73
C PRO A 267 7.13 -24.25 -12.22
N VAL A 268 7.18 -23.30 -11.29
CA VAL A 268 8.44 -22.78 -10.72
C VAL A 268 8.47 -23.08 -9.22
N LEU A 269 9.64 -23.42 -8.68
CA LEU A 269 9.86 -23.72 -7.24
C LEU A 269 9.04 -24.91 -6.69
N THR A 270 8.46 -25.70 -7.59
CA THR A 270 7.66 -26.90 -7.33
C THR A 270 8.01 -28.00 -8.34
N GLN A 271 7.30 -29.12 -8.31
CA GLN A 271 7.53 -30.23 -9.25
C GLN A 271 7.19 -29.86 -10.69
N LYS A 272 7.78 -30.58 -11.66
CA LYS A 272 7.63 -30.33 -13.10
C LYS A 272 6.18 -30.39 -13.59
N ASN A 273 5.40 -31.34 -13.07
CA ASN A 273 3.99 -31.54 -13.43
C ASN A 273 3.12 -31.08 -12.26
N PHE A 274 2.67 -29.83 -12.26
CA PHE A 274 1.80 -29.33 -11.20
C PHE A 274 0.33 -29.62 -11.55
N PRO A 275 -0.45 -30.28 -10.68
CA PRO A 275 -1.84 -30.60 -10.98
C PRO A 275 -2.72 -29.35 -10.88
N ASP A 276 -3.90 -29.44 -11.49
CA ASP A 276 -4.96 -28.46 -11.26
C ASP A 276 -5.34 -28.42 -9.77
N ASP A 277 -5.76 -27.25 -9.31
CA ASP A 277 -6.07 -27.01 -7.91
C ASP A 277 -7.47 -26.44 -7.73
N LEU A 278 -8.05 -26.69 -6.56
CA LEU A 278 -9.40 -26.29 -6.23
C LEU A 278 -9.58 -24.78 -6.15
N ASP A 279 -8.56 -24.07 -5.73
CA ASP A 279 -8.64 -22.65 -5.43
C ASP A 279 -8.77 -21.86 -6.75
N THR A 280 -7.82 -22.09 -7.65
CA THR A 280 -7.81 -21.52 -9.00
C THR A 280 -9.01 -21.98 -9.81
N THR A 281 -9.41 -23.26 -9.71
CA THR A 281 -10.61 -23.77 -10.40
C THR A 281 -11.88 -23.06 -9.92
N SER A 282 -12.04 -22.92 -8.61
CA SER A 282 -13.24 -22.30 -8.05
C SER A 282 -13.33 -20.82 -8.39
N LEU A 283 -12.20 -20.10 -8.34
CA LEU A 283 -12.13 -18.72 -8.82
C LEU A 283 -12.41 -18.62 -10.32
N GLY A 284 -11.77 -19.46 -11.13
CA GLY A 284 -11.91 -19.48 -12.59
C GLY A 284 -13.36 -19.63 -13.01
N LEU A 285 -14.04 -20.67 -12.51
CA LEU A 285 -15.43 -20.97 -12.87
C LEU A 285 -16.43 -19.95 -12.31
N THR A 286 -16.15 -19.37 -11.14
CA THR A 286 -17.02 -18.35 -10.51
C THR A 286 -16.90 -17.01 -11.23
N ILE A 287 -15.66 -16.54 -11.48
CA ILE A 287 -15.38 -15.20 -12.03
C ILE A 287 -15.69 -15.14 -13.52
N THR A 288 -15.39 -16.19 -14.28
CA THR A 288 -15.72 -16.25 -15.71
C THR A 288 -17.19 -16.56 -15.98
N ASN A 289 -18.00 -16.82 -14.93
CA ASN A 289 -19.40 -17.26 -15.04
C ASN A 289 -19.54 -18.43 -16.03
N ALA A 290 -18.81 -19.52 -15.77
CA ALA A 290 -18.90 -20.74 -16.56
C ALA A 290 -20.35 -21.24 -16.68
N THR A 291 -20.69 -21.95 -17.75
CA THR A 291 -22.04 -22.50 -17.87
C THR A 291 -22.26 -23.57 -16.79
N PRO A 292 -23.52 -23.80 -16.35
CA PRO A 292 -23.83 -24.87 -15.40
C PRO A 292 -23.30 -26.24 -15.85
N GLU A 293 -23.31 -26.53 -17.15
CA GLU A 293 -22.77 -27.77 -17.71
C GLU A 293 -21.28 -27.91 -17.40
N VAL A 294 -20.49 -26.85 -17.65
CA VAL A 294 -19.05 -26.82 -17.37
C VAL A 294 -18.79 -26.91 -15.86
N ALA A 295 -19.53 -26.14 -15.05
CA ALA A 295 -19.40 -26.14 -13.60
C ALA A 295 -19.81 -27.48 -12.95
N ASN A 296 -20.66 -28.27 -13.62
CA ASN A 296 -21.05 -29.60 -13.19
C ASN A 296 -20.07 -30.70 -13.68
N GLN A 297 -19.44 -30.50 -14.84
CA GLN A 297 -18.46 -31.44 -15.41
C GLN A 297 -17.12 -31.45 -14.67
N SER A 298 -16.78 -30.38 -13.94
CA SER A 298 -15.47 -30.16 -13.32
C SER A 298 -15.09 -31.15 -12.19
N ARG A 299 -15.80 -32.29 -12.05
CA ARG A 299 -15.54 -33.38 -11.09
C ARG A 299 -15.28 -32.92 -9.64
N LEU A 300 -15.64 -31.69 -9.26
CA LEU A 300 -15.42 -31.18 -7.90
C LEU A 300 -16.11 -32.03 -6.84
N TYR A 301 -17.20 -32.71 -7.19
CA TYR A 301 -17.89 -33.65 -6.31
C TYR A 301 -16.98 -34.79 -5.79
N PHE A 302 -16.07 -35.30 -6.63
CA PHE A 302 -15.08 -36.30 -6.19
C PHE A 302 -14.10 -35.75 -5.16
N LEU A 303 -13.83 -34.44 -5.21
CA LEU A 303 -12.88 -33.79 -4.31
C LEU A 303 -13.57 -33.24 -3.04
N TYR A 304 -14.85 -32.88 -3.12
CA TYR A 304 -15.72 -32.64 -1.96
C TYR A 304 -15.73 -33.84 -1.01
N TYR A 305 -16.01 -35.04 -1.54
CA TYR A 305 -15.95 -36.29 -0.75
C TYR A 305 -14.59 -36.49 -0.08
N ARG A 306 -13.50 -36.00 -0.70
CA ARG A 306 -12.13 -36.11 -0.19
C ARG A 306 -11.79 -35.06 0.89
N ILE A 307 -12.27 -33.81 0.78
CA ILE A 307 -12.18 -32.78 1.84
C ILE A 307 -12.97 -33.26 3.07
N PHE A 308 -14.19 -33.74 2.84
CA PHE A 308 -15.05 -34.31 3.88
C PHE A 308 -14.39 -35.48 4.63
N ARG A 309 -13.77 -36.44 3.92
CA ARG A 309 -13.09 -37.59 4.56
C ARG A 309 -11.96 -37.16 5.50
N LEU A 310 -11.26 -36.07 5.20
CA LEU A 310 -10.15 -35.57 6.02
C LEU A 310 -10.66 -34.83 7.27
N LEU A 311 -11.77 -34.08 7.15
CA LEU A 311 -12.47 -33.51 8.30
C LEU A 311 -13.01 -34.62 9.21
N VAL A 312 -13.65 -35.66 8.66
CA VAL A 312 -14.16 -36.81 9.43
C VAL A 312 -13.04 -37.54 10.18
N LEU A 313 -11.87 -37.75 9.55
CA LEU A 313 -10.70 -38.37 10.19
C LEU A 313 -10.09 -37.53 11.33
N LEU A 314 -10.30 -36.21 11.33
CA LEU A 314 -9.85 -35.31 12.40
C LEU A 314 -10.84 -35.27 13.59
N TYR A 315 -12.12 -35.57 13.37
CA TYR A 315 -13.18 -35.51 14.38
C TYR A 315 -13.55 -36.87 15.01
N HIS A 316 -13.21 -38.00 14.38
CA HIS A 316 -13.56 -39.33 14.91
C HIS A 316 -12.36 -40.02 15.59
N SER A 317 -12.59 -40.41 16.85
CA SER A 317 -11.72 -41.33 17.60
C SER A 317 -11.61 -42.70 16.88
N PRO A 318 -10.52 -43.47 17.02
CA PRO A 318 -10.28 -44.73 16.28
C PRO A 318 -11.30 -45.86 16.55
N SER A 319 -12.33 -45.64 17.36
CA SER A 319 -13.27 -46.65 17.84
C SER A 319 -14.59 -46.72 17.07
N THR A 320 -14.81 -45.92 16.03
CA THR A 320 -15.97 -46.08 15.14
C THR A 320 -15.56 -46.82 13.87
N ASN A 321 -16.10 -48.02 13.71
CA ASN A 321 -15.89 -48.90 12.56
C ASN A 321 -16.35 -48.22 11.26
N VAL A 322 -15.46 -47.48 10.60
CA VAL A 322 -15.58 -47.14 9.18
C VAL A 322 -15.06 -48.32 8.35
N HIS A 323 -15.62 -49.52 8.57
CA HIS A 323 -15.25 -50.75 7.87
C HIS A 323 -16.21 -51.12 6.73
N ALA A 324 -17.19 -50.27 6.40
CA ALA A 324 -18.24 -50.62 5.43
C ALA A 324 -18.11 -49.99 4.03
N LEU A 325 -17.01 -49.31 3.69
CA LEU A 325 -16.79 -48.78 2.34
C LEU A 325 -15.35 -49.02 1.83
N SER A 326 -14.79 -50.19 2.15
CA SER A 326 -13.58 -50.68 1.50
C SER A 326 -13.97 -51.41 0.20
N THR A 327 -14.13 -50.67 -0.88
CA THR A 327 -13.92 -51.23 -2.22
C THR A 327 -13.00 -50.30 -3.01
N LYS A 328 -11.75 -50.76 -3.10
CA LYS A 328 -10.69 -50.43 -4.08
C LYS A 328 -10.06 -49.02 -4.00
N GLU A 329 -8.86 -49.06 -3.41
CA GLU A 329 -7.62 -48.38 -3.82
C GLU A 329 -7.56 -46.83 -3.86
N GLU A 330 -6.75 -46.33 -2.91
CA GLU A 330 -5.88 -45.15 -2.95
C GLU A 330 -6.38 -43.74 -2.54
N SER A 331 -5.83 -43.31 -1.39
CA SER A 331 -5.39 -41.96 -0.98
C SER A 331 -6.34 -40.93 -0.34
N GLY A 332 -5.85 -40.34 0.77
CA GLY A 332 -6.52 -39.37 1.66
C GLY A 332 -6.56 -37.91 1.16
N GLY A 333 -7.43 -37.08 1.75
CA GLY A 333 -7.92 -35.77 1.23
C GLY A 333 -6.92 -34.64 0.93
N GLN A 334 -7.30 -33.71 0.03
CA GLN A 334 -6.35 -32.94 -0.82
C GLN A 334 -6.81 -31.52 -1.22
N THR A 335 -5.86 -30.61 -1.45
CA THR A 335 -6.07 -29.29 -2.12
C THR A 335 -6.06 -29.38 -3.66
N PHE A 336 -5.67 -30.53 -4.19
CA PHE A 336 -5.41 -30.79 -5.61
C PHE A 336 -6.29 -31.93 -6.11
N PHE A 337 -6.51 -32.03 -7.43
CA PHE A 337 -7.23 -33.17 -8.04
C PHE A 337 -6.42 -34.49 -8.03
N THR A 338 -5.31 -34.54 -7.30
CA THR A 338 -4.41 -35.70 -7.17
C THR A 338 -3.87 -35.80 -5.74
N ASP A 339 -3.37 -36.98 -5.37
CA ASP A 339 -2.83 -37.30 -4.02
C ASP A 339 -1.48 -36.63 -3.71
N PHE A 340 -1.12 -35.64 -4.51
CA PHE A 340 0.18 -35.02 -4.54
C PHE A 340 0.49 -34.22 -3.26
N LYS A 341 -0.52 -33.58 -2.63
CA LYS A 341 -0.38 -32.86 -1.35
C LYS A 341 -1.70 -32.84 -0.56
N ASN A 342 -1.66 -33.40 0.66
CA ASN A 342 -2.84 -33.52 1.54
C ASN A 342 -2.94 -32.33 2.53
N ARG A 343 -3.56 -31.21 2.12
CA ARG A 343 -3.79 -30.06 3.01
C ARG A 343 -5.21 -29.52 2.85
N VAL A 344 -5.81 -29.10 3.96
CA VAL A 344 -7.09 -28.40 3.98
C VAL A 344 -6.82 -26.95 4.38
N ASP A 345 -7.46 -26.01 3.69
CA ASP A 345 -7.29 -24.57 3.93
C ASP A 345 -8.66 -23.89 3.87
N PRO A 346 -9.05 -23.10 4.88
CA PRO A 346 -10.38 -22.52 4.94
C PRO A 346 -10.61 -21.43 3.88
N VAL A 347 -9.56 -20.80 3.33
CA VAL A 347 -9.69 -19.87 2.21
C VAL A 347 -10.08 -20.60 0.93
N VAL A 348 -9.38 -21.70 0.63
CA VAL A 348 -9.72 -22.58 -0.50
C VAL A 348 -11.15 -23.10 -0.35
N CYS A 349 -11.54 -23.51 0.86
CA CYS A 349 -12.91 -23.91 1.14
C CYS A 349 -13.93 -22.79 0.89
N CYS A 350 -13.64 -21.53 1.24
CA CYS A 350 -14.52 -20.41 0.92
C CYS A 350 -14.73 -20.25 -0.60
N ASN A 351 -13.67 -20.44 -1.41
CA ASN A 351 -13.77 -20.37 -2.86
C ASN A 351 -14.57 -21.54 -3.44
N VAL A 352 -14.35 -22.77 -2.96
CA VAL A 352 -15.14 -23.95 -3.35
C VAL A 352 -16.60 -23.77 -2.97
N LEU A 353 -16.89 -23.36 -1.74
CA LEU A 353 -18.27 -23.08 -1.29
C LEU A 353 -18.92 -22.01 -2.17
N SER A 354 -18.20 -20.93 -2.49
CA SER A 354 -18.71 -19.86 -3.36
C SER A 354 -19.13 -20.40 -4.72
N LEU A 355 -18.34 -21.32 -5.29
CA LEU A 355 -18.68 -21.98 -6.55
C LEU A 355 -19.97 -22.80 -6.41
N PHE A 356 -20.05 -23.69 -5.42
CA PHE A 356 -21.23 -24.55 -5.26
C PHE A 356 -22.51 -23.74 -5.00
N TYR A 357 -22.46 -22.74 -4.13
CA TYR A 357 -23.62 -21.87 -3.88
C TYR A 357 -24.01 -21.05 -5.12
N GLN A 358 -23.05 -20.57 -5.93
CA GLN A 358 -23.35 -19.86 -7.18
C GLN A 358 -24.16 -20.69 -8.18
N TYR A 359 -23.96 -22.01 -8.21
CA TYR A 359 -24.68 -22.94 -9.10
C TYR A 359 -25.79 -23.72 -8.41
N GLY A 360 -26.26 -23.29 -7.23
CA GLY A 360 -27.40 -23.89 -6.53
C GLY A 360 -27.13 -25.26 -5.91
N ARG A 361 -25.86 -25.59 -5.65
CA ARG A 361 -25.39 -26.89 -5.14
C ARG A 361 -24.85 -26.80 -3.71
N GLY A 362 -25.25 -25.78 -2.96
CA GLY A 362 -24.76 -25.54 -1.59
C GLY A 362 -25.01 -26.70 -0.62
N GLU A 363 -26.12 -27.43 -0.79
CA GLU A 363 -26.46 -28.59 0.05
C GLU A 363 -25.44 -29.74 -0.08
N GLU A 364 -24.79 -29.86 -1.25
CA GLU A 364 -23.75 -30.86 -1.47
C GLU A 364 -22.46 -30.56 -0.70
N VAL A 365 -22.35 -29.41 -0.03
CA VAL A 365 -21.12 -28.96 0.65
C VAL A 365 -21.35 -28.53 2.10
N SER A 366 -22.41 -29.02 2.74
CA SER A 366 -22.84 -28.63 4.09
C SER A 366 -21.75 -28.78 5.15
N ASP A 367 -21.03 -29.90 5.16
CA ASP A 367 -20.01 -30.16 6.20
C ASP A 367 -18.79 -29.23 6.07
N THR A 368 -18.43 -28.88 4.82
CA THR A 368 -17.38 -27.90 4.57
C THR A 368 -17.84 -26.50 4.99
N PHE A 369 -19.12 -26.18 4.75
CA PHE A 369 -19.72 -24.94 5.20
C PHE A 369 -19.71 -24.84 6.72
N ASP A 370 -20.12 -25.89 7.43
CA ASP A 370 -20.10 -25.96 8.91
C ASP A 370 -18.69 -25.77 9.48
N TRP A 371 -17.68 -26.39 8.87
CA TRP A 371 -16.30 -26.20 9.29
C TRP A 371 -15.80 -24.76 9.07
N VAL A 372 -16.10 -24.15 7.91
CA VAL A 372 -15.74 -22.75 7.64
C VAL A 372 -16.44 -21.78 8.62
N GLN A 373 -17.69 -22.06 8.99
CA GLN A 373 -18.38 -21.32 10.05
C GLN A 373 -17.65 -21.45 11.39
N LEU A 374 -17.18 -22.64 11.76
CA LEU A 374 -16.41 -22.86 12.98
C LEU A 374 -15.08 -22.08 12.96
N VAL A 375 -14.40 -22.04 11.81
CA VAL A 375 -13.18 -21.24 11.62
C VAL A 375 -13.43 -19.76 11.90
N LEU A 376 -14.54 -19.20 11.41
CA LEU A 376 -14.94 -17.81 11.69
C LEU A 376 -15.30 -17.61 13.18
N ARG A 377 -16.13 -18.49 13.76
CA ARG A 377 -16.58 -18.42 15.17
C ARG A 377 -15.43 -18.51 16.15
N ARG A 378 -14.45 -19.37 15.87
CA ARG A 378 -13.31 -19.66 16.76
C ARG A 378 -12.05 -18.85 16.45
N ARG A 379 -12.08 -17.98 15.44
CA ARG A 379 -10.91 -17.20 14.99
C ARG A 379 -9.73 -18.08 14.59
N ALA A 380 -9.99 -19.27 14.04
CA ALA A 380 -8.92 -20.21 13.72
C ALA A 380 -7.95 -19.70 12.63
N TYR A 381 -8.35 -18.66 11.88
CA TYR A 381 -7.56 -17.98 10.86
C TYR A 381 -6.65 -16.86 11.41
N ILE A 382 -6.65 -16.58 12.72
CA ILE A 382 -6.01 -15.36 13.30
C ILE A 382 -4.48 -15.29 13.09
N HIS A 383 -3.84 -16.43 12.82
CA HIS A 383 -2.41 -16.53 12.52
C HIS A 383 -2.14 -16.85 11.04
N GLY A 384 -3.12 -16.64 10.17
CA GLY A 384 -3.10 -17.12 8.79
C GLY A 384 -3.48 -18.61 8.68
N THR A 385 -3.37 -19.14 7.47
CA THR A 385 -3.76 -20.50 7.10
C THR A 385 -2.59 -21.25 6.46
N ALA A 386 -2.86 -22.39 5.80
CA ALA A 386 -1.82 -23.19 5.18
C ALA A 386 -1.16 -22.42 4.03
N PHE A 387 -1.95 -21.68 3.24
CA PHE A 387 -1.51 -20.93 2.07
C PHE A 387 -1.55 -19.41 2.26
N TYR A 388 -2.41 -18.89 3.13
CA TYR A 388 -2.64 -17.44 3.26
C TYR A 388 -2.09 -16.92 4.58
N PRO A 389 -0.99 -16.14 4.58
CA PRO A 389 -0.32 -15.76 5.82
C PRO A 389 -1.09 -14.71 6.64
N SER A 390 -2.02 -13.99 6.01
CA SER A 390 -2.77 -12.90 6.64
C SER A 390 -4.21 -13.32 6.99
N PRO A 391 -4.72 -12.98 8.18
CA PRO A 391 -6.14 -13.13 8.54
C PRO A 391 -7.12 -12.43 7.58
N GLU A 392 -6.69 -11.30 7.00
CA GLU A 392 -7.50 -10.48 6.10
C GLU A 392 -7.91 -11.26 4.84
N ALA A 393 -7.06 -12.19 4.36
CA ALA A 393 -7.41 -13.06 3.24
C ALA A 393 -8.62 -13.96 3.56
N PHE A 394 -8.64 -14.62 4.72
CA PHE A 394 -9.79 -15.43 5.11
C PHE A 394 -11.06 -14.60 5.24
N LEU A 395 -11.00 -13.44 5.90
CA LEU A 395 -12.17 -12.56 6.03
C LEU A 395 -12.68 -12.06 4.68
N PHE A 396 -11.78 -11.73 3.76
CA PHE A 396 -12.12 -11.33 2.40
C PHE A 396 -12.79 -12.45 1.61
N PHE A 397 -12.21 -13.65 1.56
CA PHE A 397 -12.81 -14.77 0.84
C PHE A 397 -14.09 -15.30 1.51
N PHE A 398 -14.20 -15.22 2.83
CA PHE A 398 -15.44 -15.49 3.55
C PHE A 398 -16.52 -14.45 3.18
N SER A 399 -16.17 -13.16 3.07
CA SER A 399 -17.12 -12.13 2.61
C SER A 399 -17.61 -12.38 1.18
N ARG A 400 -16.74 -12.90 0.30
CA ARG A 400 -17.09 -13.38 -1.05
C ARG A 400 -18.12 -14.50 -1.02
N LEU A 401 -17.92 -15.50 -0.16
CA LEU A 401 -18.87 -16.58 0.07
C LEU A 401 -20.21 -16.04 0.59
N LEU A 402 -20.17 -15.14 1.58
CA LEU A 402 -21.36 -14.59 2.22
C LEU A 402 -22.29 -13.89 1.21
N ARG A 403 -21.74 -13.20 0.19
CA ARG A 403 -22.54 -12.60 -0.90
C ARG A 403 -23.35 -13.63 -1.69
N ARG A 404 -22.95 -14.90 -1.71
CA ARG A 404 -23.71 -15.99 -2.38
C ARG A 404 -24.91 -16.47 -1.57
N LEU A 405 -24.96 -16.12 -0.29
CA LEU A 405 -26.02 -16.51 0.65
C LEU A 405 -27.05 -15.39 0.88
N GLU A 406 -26.86 -14.22 0.28
CA GLU A 406 -27.62 -12.99 0.57
C GLU A 406 -29.05 -12.99 0.02
N SER A 407 -29.39 -13.84 -0.96
CA SER A 407 -30.67 -13.70 -1.68
C SER A 407 -31.46 -15.02 -1.78
N PRO A 408 -32.56 -15.18 -1.00
CA PRO A 408 -33.00 -14.30 0.09
C PRO A 408 -32.12 -14.46 1.36
N PRO A 409 -31.99 -13.41 2.20
CA PRO A 409 -31.21 -13.51 3.43
C PRO A 409 -31.84 -14.53 4.38
N THR A 410 -31.06 -15.51 4.80
CA THR A 410 -31.47 -16.52 5.79
C THR A 410 -31.08 -16.08 7.21
N PRO A 411 -31.67 -16.67 8.28
CA PRO A 411 -31.18 -16.45 9.65
C PRO A 411 -29.68 -16.74 9.79
N THR A 412 -29.19 -17.77 9.10
CA THR A 412 -27.77 -18.11 9.01
C THR A 412 -26.95 -16.99 8.36
N TYR A 413 -27.44 -16.39 7.27
CA TYR A 413 -26.78 -15.23 6.65
C TYR A 413 -26.63 -14.09 7.67
N ASN A 414 -27.70 -13.70 8.34
CA ASN A 414 -27.69 -12.58 9.30
C ASN A 414 -26.72 -12.85 10.46
N GLU A 415 -26.70 -14.08 10.99
CA GLU A 415 -25.76 -14.48 12.04
C GLU A 415 -24.31 -14.37 11.56
N LEU A 416 -24.01 -14.86 10.36
CA LEU A 416 -22.66 -14.85 9.80
C LEU A 416 -22.20 -13.45 9.40
N GLU A 417 -23.10 -12.59 8.89
CA GLU A 417 -22.79 -11.19 8.60
C GLU A 417 -22.44 -10.44 9.89
N GLN A 418 -23.24 -10.61 10.94
CA GLN A 418 -22.96 -10.02 12.24
C GLN A 418 -21.63 -10.53 12.82
N LEU A 419 -21.37 -11.83 12.69
CA LEU A 419 -20.12 -12.42 13.15
C LEU A 419 -18.91 -11.89 12.34
N LEU A 420 -19.04 -11.76 11.02
CA LEU A 420 -18.00 -11.20 10.15
C LEU A 420 -17.72 -9.74 10.51
N ARG A 421 -18.76 -8.95 10.81
CA ARG A 421 -18.66 -7.57 11.32
C ARG A 421 -17.82 -7.50 12.59
N GLU A 422 -18.09 -8.36 13.57
CA GLU A 422 -17.28 -8.43 14.79
C GLU A 422 -15.83 -8.83 14.49
N ARG A 423 -15.62 -9.82 13.62
CA ARG A 423 -14.30 -10.32 13.27
C ARG A 423 -13.44 -9.30 12.52
N VAL A 424 -14.02 -8.52 11.61
CA VAL A 424 -13.27 -7.46 10.91
C VAL A 424 -13.02 -6.26 11.82
N ALA A 425 -13.93 -5.97 12.78
CA ALA A 425 -13.72 -4.92 13.78
C ALA A 425 -12.46 -5.18 14.62
N GLU A 426 -12.21 -6.43 15.01
CA GLU A 426 -10.99 -6.85 15.72
C GLU A 426 -9.69 -6.60 14.93
N ARG A 427 -9.78 -6.36 13.62
CA ARG A 427 -8.64 -6.13 12.73
C ARG A 427 -8.40 -4.66 12.44
N ILE A 428 -9.36 -3.76 12.70
CA ILE A 428 -9.18 -2.32 12.47
C ILE A 428 -7.99 -1.82 13.30
N GLY A 429 -7.13 -1.01 12.68
CA GLY A 429 -5.91 -0.49 13.30
C GLY A 429 -4.72 -1.48 13.34
N VAL A 430 -4.90 -2.76 13.03
CA VAL A 430 -3.77 -3.71 12.97
C VAL A 430 -2.93 -3.43 11.71
N PRO A 431 -1.62 -3.14 11.82
CA PRO A 431 -0.76 -2.86 10.68
C PRO A 431 -0.67 -4.07 9.73
N VAL A 432 -0.89 -3.83 8.43
CA VAL A 432 -0.82 -4.84 7.37
C VAL A 432 -0.35 -4.21 6.06
N ASP A 433 0.00 -5.04 5.08
CA ASP A 433 0.39 -4.59 3.75
C ASP A 433 -0.79 -4.05 2.92
N ALA A 434 -0.49 -3.47 1.75
CA ALA A 434 -1.48 -2.81 0.92
C ALA A 434 -2.63 -3.73 0.48
N ILE A 435 -2.33 -4.98 0.11
CA ILE A 435 -3.36 -5.94 -0.33
C ILE A 435 -4.27 -6.34 0.83
N SER A 436 -3.70 -6.65 1.99
CA SER A 436 -4.47 -7.03 3.19
C SER A 436 -5.31 -5.86 3.70
N LEU A 437 -4.79 -4.63 3.61
CA LEU A 437 -5.55 -3.43 3.96
C LEU A 437 -6.71 -3.21 2.99
N ALA A 438 -6.49 -3.34 1.69
CA ALA A 438 -7.56 -3.24 0.70
C ALA A 438 -8.65 -4.31 0.91
N MET A 439 -8.25 -5.56 1.16
CA MET A 439 -9.15 -6.66 1.54
C MET A 439 -9.98 -6.30 2.78
N ARG A 440 -9.35 -5.80 3.85
CA ARG A 440 -10.04 -5.36 5.08
C ARG A 440 -11.06 -4.26 4.79
N LEU A 441 -10.69 -3.24 4.03
CA LEU A 441 -11.58 -2.11 3.71
C LEU A 441 -12.79 -2.55 2.89
N LEU A 442 -12.60 -3.48 1.94
CA LEU A 442 -13.71 -4.08 1.18
C LEU A 442 -14.66 -4.88 2.08
N VAL A 443 -14.12 -5.66 3.01
CA VAL A 443 -14.95 -6.38 4.01
C VAL A 443 -15.70 -5.39 4.90
N CYS A 444 -15.02 -4.37 5.43
CA CYS A 444 -15.64 -3.31 6.22
C CYS A 444 -16.81 -2.67 5.45
N HIS A 445 -16.59 -2.29 4.20
CA HIS A 445 -17.64 -1.71 3.35
C HIS A 445 -18.84 -2.66 3.20
N GLN A 446 -18.59 -3.94 2.88
CA GLN A 446 -19.63 -4.94 2.69
C GLN A 446 -20.50 -5.11 3.94
N VAL A 447 -19.90 -5.17 5.13
CA VAL A 447 -20.63 -5.24 6.40
C VAL A 447 -20.99 -3.86 6.94
N GLY A 448 -21.04 -2.80 6.14
CA GLY A 448 -21.50 -1.47 6.56
C GLY A 448 -20.68 -0.79 7.67
N MET A 449 -19.42 -1.18 7.85
CA MET A 449 -18.43 -0.55 8.73
C MET A 449 -17.57 0.48 7.99
N ARG A 450 -16.89 1.34 8.76
CA ARG A 450 -16.00 2.37 8.23
C ARG A 450 -14.66 2.34 8.95
N ASP A 451 -13.59 2.36 8.18
CA ASP A 451 -12.21 2.51 8.67
C ASP A 451 -11.55 3.65 7.89
N THR A 452 -11.82 4.89 8.32
CA THR A 452 -11.31 6.10 7.63
C THR A 452 -9.80 6.23 7.75
N LEU A 453 -9.23 5.82 8.89
CA LEU A 453 -7.79 5.78 9.09
C LEU A 453 -7.13 4.73 8.19
N GLY A 454 -7.72 3.54 8.06
CA GLY A 454 -7.28 2.52 7.11
C GLY A 454 -7.35 3.01 5.67
N LEU A 455 -8.39 3.76 5.29
CA LEU A 455 -8.49 4.36 3.95
C LEU A 455 -7.39 5.41 3.71
N GLU A 456 -7.09 6.26 4.69
CA GLU A 456 -5.98 7.23 4.61
C GLU A 456 -4.62 6.56 4.50
N MET A 457 -4.41 5.49 5.26
CA MET A 457 -3.20 4.68 5.20
C MET A 457 -3.07 3.97 3.85
N LEU A 458 -4.16 3.45 3.27
CA LEU A 458 -4.12 2.87 1.93
C LEU A 458 -3.76 3.93 0.88
N LEU A 459 -4.33 5.15 0.98
CA LEU A 459 -4.01 6.25 0.07
C LEU A 459 -2.53 6.68 0.16
N SER A 460 -1.95 6.71 1.37
CA SER A 460 -0.55 7.09 1.57
C SER A 460 0.45 6.05 1.04
N MET A 461 0.03 4.80 0.86
CA MET A 461 0.84 3.73 0.30
C MET A 461 1.01 3.81 -1.23
N GLN A 462 0.14 4.54 -1.94
CA GLN A 462 0.19 4.63 -3.41
C GLN A 462 1.54 5.17 -3.89
N GLN A 463 2.18 4.48 -4.82
CA GLN A 463 3.54 4.75 -5.28
C GLN A 463 3.56 5.79 -6.43
N PRO A 464 4.71 6.42 -6.72
CA PRO A 464 4.81 7.44 -7.78
C PRO A 464 4.37 6.99 -9.17
N ASP A 465 4.47 5.69 -9.47
CA ASP A 465 4.03 5.07 -10.74
C ASP A 465 2.49 4.90 -10.84
N GLY A 466 1.77 5.17 -9.75
CA GLY A 466 0.32 5.05 -9.63
C GLY A 466 -0.15 3.72 -9.03
N GLY A 467 0.72 2.72 -8.93
CA GLY A 467 0.40 1.42 -8.36
C GLY A 467 0.52 1.38 -6.83
N TRP A 468 0.13 0.27 -6.23
CA TRP A 468 0.36 -0.01 -4.81
C TRP A 468 1.57 -0.94 -4.62
N PRO A 469 2.23 -0.89 -3.45
CA PRO A 469 3.35 -1.77 -3.12
C PRO A 469 3.01 -3.25 -3.31
N LEU A 470 4.05 -4.06 -3.50
CA LEU A 470 3.91 -5.51 -3.59
C LEU A 470 3.37 -6.06 -2.25
N GLY A 471 2.10 -6.43 -2.21
CA GLY A 471 1.48 -7.15 -1.10
C GLY A 471 1.60 -8.67 -1.26
N THR A 472 1.70 -9.39 -0.16
CA THR A 472 1.74 -10.86 -0.14
C THR A 472 0.32 -11.42 -0.17
N ILE A 473 0.01 -12.24 -1.17
CA ILE A 473 -1.32 -12.87 -1.27
C ILE A 473 -1.32 -14.20 -0.52
N TYR A 474 -0.35 -15.04 -0.86
CA TYR A 474 -0.22 -16.40 -0.34
C TYR A 474 1.25 -16.81 -0.30
N HIS A 475 1.52 -18.00 0.24
CA HIS A 475 2.84 -18.61 0.27
C HIS A 475 2.79 -20.08 -0.11
N TYR A 476 3.94 -20.64 -0.51
CA TYR A 476 4.05 -22.09 -0.62
C TYR A 476 3.91 -22.74 0.76
N ALA A 477 2.87 -23.53 0.99
CA ALA A 477 2.59 -24.13 2.30
C ALA A 477 3.78 -24.88 2.94
N SER A 478 4.59 -25.57 2.14
CA SER A 478 5.75 -26.35 2.63
C SER A 478 7.00 -25.52 2.90
N LYS A 479 7.21 -24.41 2.18
CA LYS A 479 8.43 -23.58 2.27
C LYS A 479 8.19 -22.24 2.94
N LYS A 480 6.92 -21.89 3.21
CA LYS A 480 6.45 -20.59 3.70
C LYS A 480 7.03 -19.39 2.94
N GLN A 481 7.36 -19.60 1.67
CA GLN A 481 7.88 -18.58 0.77
C GLN A 481 6.74 -17.70 0.28
N ALA A 482 6.73 -16.44 0.72
CA ALA A 482 5.77 -15.42 0.33
C ALA A 482 5.80 -15.15 -1.18
N ILE A 483 4.60 -15.04 -1.77
CA ILE A 483 4.32 -14.69 -3.15
C ILE A 483 3.38 -13.49 -3.15
N GLY A 484 3.81 -12.42 -3.81
CA GLY A 484 3.02 -11.19 -3.92
C GLY A 484 2.71 -10.81 -5.36
N ASN A 485 1.75 -9.91 -5.54
CA ASN A 485 1.39 -9.37 -6.85
C ASN A 485 1.00 -7.88 -6.75
N ARG A 486 1.72 -7.00 -7.46
CA ARG A 486 1.41 -5.56 -7.49
C ARG A 486 0.13 -5.24 -8.26
N GLY A 487 -0.21 -6.04 -9.27
CA GLY A 487 -1.47 -5.90 -10.01
C GLY A 487 -2.67 -6.13 -9.11
N VAL A 488 -2.69 -7.22 -8.32
CA VAL A 488 -3.77 -7.47 -7.35
C VAL A 488 -3.80 -6.39 -6.27
N SER A 489 -2.63 -6.02 -5.73
CA SER A 489 -2.54 -4.95 -4.72
C SER A 489 -3.16 -3.65 -5.26
N THR A 490 -2.89 -3.31 -6.51
CA THR A 490 -3.42 -2.11 -7.16
C THR A 490 -4.91 -2.24 -7.50
N ALA A 491 -5.34 -3.36 -8.07
CA ALA A 491 -6.74 -3.58 -8.47
C ALA A 491 -7.68 -3.57 -7.25
N LEU A 492 -7.31 -4.26 -6.16
CA LEU A 492 -8.07 -4.23 -4.92
C LEU A 492 -8.02 -2.86 -4.24
N ALA A 493 -6.89 -2.15 -4.27
CA ALA A 493 -6.81 -0.81 -3.71
C ALA A 493 -7.72 0.18 -4.46
N VAL A 494 -7.73 0.14 -5.79
CA VAL A 494 -8.64 0.95 -6.63
C VAL A 494 -10.09 0.64 -6.27
N GLN A 495 -10.47 -0.64 -6.24
CA GLN A 495 -11.83 -1.07 -5.87
C GLN A 495 -12.21 -0.60 -4.46
N ALA A 496 -11.32 -0.77 -3.48
CA ALA A 496 -11.54 -0.36 -2.10
C ALA A 496 -11.74 1.16 -2.00
N ILE A 497 -10.90 1.96 -2.66
CA ILE A 497 -11.00 3.42 -2.63
C ILE A 497 -12.30 3.88 -3.30
N ASP A 498 -12.68 3.31 -4.44
CA ASP A 498 -13.92 3.67 -5.13
C ASP A 498 -15.14 3.50 -4.21
N VAL A 499 -15.29 2.34 -3.54
CA VAL A 499 -16.45 2.05 -2.68
C VAL A 499 -16.39 2.73 -1.31
N CYS A 500 -15.18 3.03 -0.79
CA CYS A 500 -14.98 3.65 0.51
C CYS A 500 -14.87 5.18 0.46
N SER A 501 -14.70 5.78 -0.73
CA SER A 501 -14.49 7.24 -0.90
C SER A 501 -15.55 8.10 -0.21
N GLN A 502 -16.80 7.62 -0.16
CA GLN A 502 -17.92 8.27 0.50
C GLN A 502 -17.76 8.41 2.02
N TRP A 503 -16.92 7.60 2.67
CA TRP A 503 -16.70 7.68 4.13
C TRP A 503 -16.12 9.02 4.55
N LYS A 504 -15.37 9.69 3.67
CA LYS A 504 -14.81 11.02 3.92
C LYS A 504 -15.82 12.16 3.79
N LYS A 505 -16.94 11.96 3.07
CA LYS A 505 -17.92 13.02 2.76
C LYS A 505 -19.02 13.18 3.81
N SER A 506 -19.19 12.20 4.71
CA SER A 506 -20.26 12.24 5.71
C SER A 506 -19.83 11.50 6.97
N PRO A 507 -19.19 12.17 7.94
CA PRO A 507 -18.70 11.53 9.18
C PRO A 507 -19.78 10.74 9.93
N ASN A 508 -21.06 11.15 9.81
CA ASN A 508 -22.19 10.64 10.61
C ASN A 508 -23.28 9.89 9.81
N GLY A 509 -23.13 9.65 8.51
CA GLY A 509 -24.13 8.89 7.74
C GLY A 509 -23.90 7.37 7.88
N HIS A 510 -24.93 6.54 7.99
CA HIS A 510 -24.74 5.11 7.73
C HIS A 510 -24.48 4.90 6.23
N PRO A 511 -23.50 4.07 5.82
CA PRO A 511 -23.38 3.71 4.41
C PRO A 511 -24.66 2.99 4.00
N LYS A 512 -25.40 3.51 3.01
CA LYS A 512 -26.42 2.72 2.33
C LYS A 512 -25.69 1.55 1.69
N ALA A 513 -26.12 0.32 1.98
CA ALA A 513 -25.67 -0.85 1.25
C ALA A 513 -25.94 -0.58 -0.23
N THR A 514 -24.88 -0.38 -1.02
CA THR A 514 -25.03 -0.30 -2.47
C THR A 514 -25.32 -1.71 -2.93
N VAL A 515 -26.59 -1.98 -3.25
CA VAL A 515 -26.97 -3.20 -3.97
C VAL A 515 -26.18 -3.16 -5.28
N TYR A 516 -25.30 -4.15 -5.47
CA TYR A 516 -24.74 -4.44 -6.79
C TYR A 516 -25.90 -4.89 -7.68
N THR A 517 -26.61 -3.94 -8.31
CA THR A 517 -27.46 -4.28 -9.45
C THR A 517 -26.51 -4.67 -10.59
N ARG A 518 -26.45 -5.98 -10.81
CA ARG A 518 -25.88 -6.65 -11.97
C ARG A 518 -26.31 -5.88 -13.22
N THR A 519 -25.42 -5.11 -13.84
CA THR A 519 -25.63 -4.74 -15.24
C THR A 519 -25.49 -6.04 -16.02
N GLU A 520 -26.63 -6.62 -16.43
CA GLU A 520 -26.68 -7.57 -17.53
C GLU A 520 -26.07 -6.89 -18.76
N ARG A 521 -24.76 -7.02 -18.94
CA ARG A 521 -24.14 -6.77 -20.24
C ARG A 521 -24.16 -8.10 -20.96
N HIS A 522 -25.13 -8.22 -21.88
CA HIS A 522 -25.16 -9.29 -22.86
C HIS A 522 -23.79 -9.36 -23.57
N TYR A 523 -23.08 -10.47 -23.34
CA TYR A 523 -22.04 -10.91 -24.24
C TYR A 523 -22.73 -11.36 -25.53
N GLY A 524 -22.62 -10.55 -26.58
CA GLY A 524 -22.90 -11.01 -27.93
C GLY A 524 -21.80 -11.96 -28.37
N SER A 525 -22.13 -13.24 -28.53
CA SER A 525 -21.42 -14.20 -29.38
C SER A 525 -22.04 -14.17 -30.79
N PRO A 526 -21.35 -14.58 -31.86
CA PRO A 526 -20.74 -15.92 -31.98
C PRO A 526 -19.27 -16.00 -31.60
#